data_AF-A0A938GY96-F1
#
_entry.id   AF-A0A938GY96-F1
#
_cell.length_a   1.000
_cell.length_b   1.000
_cell.length_c   1.000
_cell.angle_alpha   90.00
_cell.angle_beta   90.00
_cell.angle_gamma   90.00
#
_symmetry.space_group_name_H-M   'P 1'
#
loop_
_entity.id
_entity.type
_entity.pdbx_description
1 polymer ?
#
loop_
_entity_poly.entity_id
_entity_poly.type
_entity_poly.pdbx_seq_one_letter_code
_entity_poly.pdbx_strand_id
1 'polypeptide(L)' 'MLAVTNLTKSFRTPEGEAVEVVRVPEFSLGAGEQLAVRGESGSGKTTFLNL' A
#
# COMPACT_ATOMS: atom_id res chain seq x y z
N MET A 1 7.19 -6.03 15.54
CA MET A 1 6.09 -5.05 15.47
C MET A 1 6.39 -4.12 14.32
N LEU A 2 5.48 -4.03 13.36
CA LEU A 2 5.53 -3.11 12.23
C LEU A 2 4.41 -2.08 12.46
N ALA A 3 4.71 -0.80 12.29
CA ALA A 3 3.72 0.27 12.40
C ALA A 3 4.04 1.33 11.34
N VAL A 4 3.02 1.73 10.58
CA VAL A 4 3.12 2.69 9.48
C VAL A 4 1.95 3.66 9.60
N THR A 5 2.24 4.96 9.42
CA THR A 5 1.23 6.02 9.42
C THR A 5 1.36 6.86 8.16
N ASN A 6 0.22 7.32 7.64
CA ASN A 6 0.11 8.19 6.46
C ASN A 6 0.91 7.68 5.24
N LEU A 7 0.86 6.37 4.96
CA LEU A 7 1.54 5.80 3.80
C LEU A 7 0.78 6.10 2.52
N THR A 8 1.42 6.86 1.64
CA THR A 8 0.90 7.17 0.31
C THR A 8 1.91 6.81 -0.77
N LYS A 9 1.44 6.21 -1.87
CA LYS A 9 2.26 5.99 -3.06
C LYS A 9 1.46 6.34 -4.31
N SER A 10 2.03 7.23 -5.11
CA SER A 10 1.52 7.55 -6.44
C SER A 10 2.53 7.21 -7.51
N PHE A 11 2.04 6.88 -8.71
CA PHE A 11 2.82 6.75 -9.93
C PHE A 11 2.38 7.80 -10.94
N ARG A 12 3.26 8.16 -11.86
CA ARG A 12 2.92 9.07 -12.97
C ARG A 12 2.46 8.26 -14.17
N THR A 13 1.35 8.66 -14.79
CA THR A 13 0.94 8.14 -16.09
C THR A 13 1.85 8.70 -17.19
N PRO A 14 1.85 8.11 -18.40
CA PRO A 14 2.55 8.68 -19.55
C PRO A 14 2.13 10.13 -19.87
N GLU A 15 0.89 10.50 -19.58
CA GLU A 15 0.33 11.84 -19.74
C GLU A 15 0.76 12.82 -18.62
N GLY A 16 1.50 12.32 -17.62
CA GLY A 16 2.03 13.10 -16.50
C GLY A 16 1.09 13.21 -15.30
N GLU A 17 -0.09 12.60 -15.35
CA GLU A 17 -1.04 12.61 -14.23
C GLU A 17 -0.53 11.72 -13.08
N ALA A 18 -0.74 12.14 -11.84
CA ALA A 18 -0.40 11.34 -10.67
C ALA A 18 -1.58 10.45 -10.28
N VAL A 19 -1.40 9.13 -10.35
CA VAL A 19 -2.37 8.14 -9.90
C VAL A 19 -1.95 7.62 -8.54
N GLU A 20 -2.77 7.86 -7.52
CA GLU A 20 -2.60 7.31 -6.18
C GLU A 20 -2.95 5.82 -6.20
N VAL A 21 -1.99 4.97 -5.80
CA VAL A 21 -2.13 3.50 -5.80
C VAL A 21 -2.18 2.93 -4.39
N VAL A 22 -1.53 3.59 -3.43
CA VAL A 22 -1.59 3.23 -2.00
C VAL A 22 -1.97 4.47 -1.21
N ARG A 23 -2.99 4.34 -0.35
CA ARG A 23 -3.38 5.35 0.63
C ARG A 23 -3.81 4.66 1.92
N VAL A 24 -2.90 4.58 2.87
CA VAL A 24 -3.12 3.88 4.14
C VAL A 24 -2.88 4.88 5.29
N PRO A 25 -3.95 5.35 5.96
CA PRO A 25 -3.83 6.27 7.08
C PRO A 25 -3.01 5.68 8.24
N GLU A 26 -3.24 4.41 8.54
CA GLU A 26 -2.55 3.67 9.60
C GLU A 26 -2.56 2.17 9.28
N PHE A 27 -1.45 1.50 9.58
CA PHE A 27 -1.33 0.04 9.52
C PHE A 27 -0.37 -0.44 10.60
N SER A 28 -0.75 -1.49 11.31
CA SER A 28 0.09 -2.13 12.33
C SER A 28 0.04 -3.65 12.19
N LEU A 29 1.18 -4.30 12.44
CA LEU A 29 1.28 -5.75 12.53
C LEU A 29 2.12 -6.13 13.76
N GLY A 30 1.54 -6.92 14.65
CA GLY A 30 2.16 -7.44 15.86
C GLY A 30 3.33 -8.39 15.57
N ALA A 31 4.16 -8.64 16.58
CA ALA A 31 5.22 -9.64 16.46
C ALA A 31 4.60 -11.04 16.40
N GLY A 32 4.97 -11.82 15.37
CA GLY A 32 4.45 -13.18 15.17
C GLY A 32 3.05 -13.24 14.53
N GLU A 33 2.42 -12.09 14.25
CA GLU A 33 1.15 -12.05 13.54
C GLU A 33 1.33 -12.33 12.05
N GLN A 34 0.32 -12.97 11.46
CA GLN A 34 0.23 -13.20 10.02
C GLN A 34 -1.01 -12.51 9.48
N LEU A 35 -0.86 -11.82 8.35
CA LEU A 35 -1.94 -11.12 7.67
C LEU A 35 -1.95 -11.51 6.19
N ALA A 36 -3.14 -11.66 5.61
CA ALA A 36 -3.31 -11.84 4.19
C ALA A 36 -3.92 -10.58 3.56
N VAL A 37 -3.30 -10.07 2.49
CA VAL A 37 -3.83 -8.95 1.70
C VAL A 37 -4.60 -9.51 0.50
N ARG A 38 -5.89 -9.19 0.40
CA ARG A 38 -6.77 -9.59 -0.73
C ARG A 38 -7.37 -8.38 -1.43
N GLY A 39 -7.75 -8.55 -2.69
CA GLY A 39 -8.34 -7.51 -3.52
C GLY A 39 -8.15 -7.82 -5.00
N GLU A 40 -8.92 -7.14 -5.85
CA GLU A 40 -8.88 -7.31 -7.32
C GLU A 40 -7.51 -7.02 -7.92
N SER A 41 -7.22 -7.58 -9.10
CA SER A 41 -5.98 -7.26 -9.82
C SER A 41 -5.87 -5.74 -10.03
N GLY A 42 -4.68 -5.18 -9.81
CA GLY A 42 -4.44 -3.74 -9.93
C GLY A 42 -4.77 -2.89 -8.68
N SER A 43 -5.32 -3.47 -7.62
CA SER A 43 -5.70 -2.72 -6.39
C SER A 43 -4.53 -2.23 -5.51
N GLY A 44 -3.28 -2.26 -6.00
CA GLY A 44 -2.11 -1.76 -5.26
C GLY A 44 -1.50 -2.71 -4.21
N LYS A 45 -1.95 -3.97 -4.09
CA LYS A 45 -1.43 -4.95 -3.09
C LYS A 45 0.08 -5.17 -3.18
N THR A 46 0.57 -5.48 -4.38
CA THR A 46 2.00 -5.70 -4.62
C THR A 46 2.81 -4.44 -4.42
N THR A 47 2.22 -3.27 -4.69
CA THR A 47 2.84 -1.99 -4.36
C THR A 47 2.96 -1.83 -2.86
N PHE A 48 1.87 -2.02 -2.10
CA PHE A 48 1.84 -1.91 -0.65
C PHE A 48 2.87 -2.81 0.03
N LEU A 49 3.03 -4.06 -0.42
CA LEU A 49 3.97 -5.03 0.16
C LEU A 49 5.46 -4.76 -0.18
N ASN A 50 5.75 -3.87 -1.12
CA ASN A 50 7.12 -3.54 -1.57
C ASN A 50 7.54 -2.10 -1.20
N LEU A 51 6.76 -1.40 -0.36
CA LEU A 51 7.13 -0.10 0.19
C LEU A 51 7.96 -0.27 1.46
#